data_AF-A0A954H140-F1
#
_entry.id   AF-A0A954H140-F1
#
_cell.length_a   1.000
_cell.length_b   1.000
_cell.length_c   1.000
_cell.angle_alpha   90.00
_cell.angle_beta   90.00
_cell.angle_gamma   90.00
#
_symmetry.space_group_name_H-M   'P 1'
#
loop_
_entity.id
_entity.type
_entity.pdbx_description
1 polymer ?
#
loop_
_entity_poly.entity_id
_entity_poly.type
_entity_poly.pdbx_seq_one_letter_code
_entity_poly.pdbx_strand_id
1 'polypeptide(L)'
;MEQARETPVQPTGRQWPSPFTPTPAPPVLPPPQIVTQDELQRLQVLLHQRREAERLRKSILERLADGAATEDGRLTARIRQSSCRRISRSALVRLWGEEYVESLRRQIPETPQAHLVIEDQSCIADL
;
A
#
# COMPACT_ATOMS: atom_id res chain seq x y z
N MET A 1 -86.70 32.31 15.97
CA MET A 1 -86.08 32.23 14.63
C MET A 1 -84.61 32.47 14.82
N GLU A 2 -83.79 31.49 14.43
CA GLU A 2 -82.42 31.60 13.90
C GLU A 2 -81.71 30.26 14.17
N GLN A 3 -81.52 29.53 13.07
CA GLN A 3 -80.76 28.28 13.00
C GLN A 3 -79.27 28.63 12.92
N ALA A 4 -78.43 27.89 13.63
CA ALA A 4 -76.99 27.89 13.37
C ALA A 4 -76.42 26.46 13.47
N ARG A 5 -76.56 25.76 12.34
CA ARG A 5 -75.57 24.89 11.67
C ARG A 5 -74.82 23.87 12.55
N GLU A 6 -75.35 22.64 12.54
CA GLU A 6 -74.59 21.43 12.78
C GLU A 6 -73.55 21.25 11.67
N THR A 7 -72.27 21.33 12.03
CA THR A 7 -71.14 20.93 11.15
C THR A 7 -71.04 19.40 11.16
N PRO A 8 -71.13 18.70 10.02
CA PRO A 8 -70.91 17.26 9.99
C PRO A 8 -69.42 16.96 10.20
N VAL A 9 -69.13 16.20 11.26
CA VAL A 9 -67.81 15.64 11.56
C VAL A 9 -67.47 14.64 10.44
N GLN A 10 -66.52 14.97 9.56
CA GLN A 10 -65.98 14.00 8.62
C GLN A 10 -65.33 12.85 9.42
N PRO A 11 -65.63 11.58 9.10
CA PRO A 11 -64.93 10.47 9.72
C PRO A 11 -63.48 10.49 9.25
N THR A 12 -62.54 10.61 10.19
CA THR A 12 -61.10 10.44 9.96
C THR A 12 -60.87 9.04 9.41
N GLY A 13 -60.84 8.93 8.08
CA GLY A 13 -60.53 7.68 7.38
C GLY A 13 -59.14 7.24 7.79
N ARG A 14 -59.05 6.04 8.40
CA ARG A 14 -57.78 5.35 8.62
C ARG A 14 -57.12 5.15 7.25
N GLN A 15 -56.07 5.91 6.95
CA GLN A 15 -55.22 5.60 5.81
C GLN A 15 -54.50 4.28 6.11
N TRP A 16 -54.84 3.23 5.37
CA TRP A 16 -54.12 1.97 5.41
C TRP A 16 -52.80 2.14 4.64
N PRO A 17 -51.65 1.70 5.18
CA PRO A 17 -50.42 1.67 4.41
C PRO A 17 -50.63 0.73 3.21
N SER A 18 -50.31 1.21 2.00
CA SER A 18 -50.40 0.38 0.79
C SER A 18 -49.50 -0.85 0.93
N PRO A 19 -50.00 -2.07 0.70
CA PRO A 19 -49.23 -3.31 0.83
C PRO A 19 -48.14 -3.48 -0.24
N PHE A 20 -48.04 -2.54 -1.18
CA PHE A 20 -47.08 -2.54 -2.29
C PHE A 20 -46.13 -1.34 -2.17
N THR A 21 -45.31 -1.32 -1.14
CA THR A 21 -44.02 -0.63 -1.25
C THR A 21 -43.05 -1.64 -1.86
N PRO A 22 -42.52 -1.42 -3.09
CA PRO A 22 -41.50 -2.31 -3.62
C PRO A 22 -40.29 -2.27 -2.67
N THR A 23 -39.90 -3.44 -2.16
CA THR A 23 -38.73 -3.59 -1.31
C THR A 23 -37.53 -2.93 -2.00
N PRO A 24 -36.79 -2.01 -1.34
CA PRO A 24 -35.60 -1.43 -1.94
C PRO A 24 -34.62 -2.55 -2.31
N ALA A 25 -34.09 -2.51 -3.52
CA ALA A 25 -33.12 -3.49 -3.97
C ALA A 25 -31.92 -3.52 -3.00
N PRO A 26 -31.39 -4.72 -2.67
CA PRO A 26 -30.24 -4.81 -1.77
C PRO A 26 -29.06 -4.02 -2.37
N PRO A 27 -28.22 -3.39 -1.53
CA PRO A 27 -27.06 -2.67 -2.01
C PRO A 27 -26.14 -3.63 -2.78
N VAL A 28 -25.82 -3.28 -4.02
CA VAL A 28 -24.87 -4.03 -4.83
C VAL A 28 -23.49 -3.86 -4.20
N LEU A 29 -22.97 -4.93 -3.58
CA LEU A 29 -21.62 -4.94 -3.05
C LEU A 29 -20.62 -4.81 -4.22
N PRO A 30 -19.57 -3.99 -4.09
CA PRO A 30 -18.52 -3.93 -5.10
C PRO A 30 -17.86 -5.31 -5.23
N PRO A 31 -17.40 -5.69 -6.44
CA PRO A 31 -16.70 -6.95 -6.62
C PRO A 31 -15.47 -7.01 -5.70
N PRO A 32 -15.11 -8.20 -5.20
CA PRO A 32 -13.93 -8.37 -4.35
C PRO A 32 -12.67 -7.94 -5.13
N GLN A 33 -11.83 -7.12 -4.49
CA GLN A 33 -10.51 -6.78 -5.02
C GLN A 33 -9.59 -8.00 -4.81
N ILE A 34 -9.47 -8.84 -5.83
CA ILE A 34 -8.65 -10.04 -5.81
C ILE A 34 -7.31 -9.73 -6.46
N VAL A 35 -6.21 -9.95 -5.75
CA VAL A 35 -4.87 -9.96 -6.35
C VAL A 35 -4.72 -11.24 -7.17
N THR A 36 -4.51 -11.09 -8.47
CA THR A 36 -4.50 -12.21 -9.42
C THR A 36 -3.12 -12.87 -9.51
N GLN A 37 -3.10 -14.14 -9.94
CA GLN A 37 -1.84 -14.85 -10.17
C GLN A 37 -1.02 -14.24 -11.31
N ASP A 38 -1.68 -13.71 -12.35
CA ASP A 38 -1.01 -12.98 -13.44
C ASP A 38 -0.26 -11.75 -12.93
N GLU A 39 -0.88 -10.97 -12.02
CA GLU A 39 -0.24 -9.81 -11.38
C GLU A 39 0.97 -10.22 -10.54
N LEU A 40 0.87 -11.31 -9.76
CA LEU A 40 1.98 -11.80 -8.94
C LEU A 40 3.14 -12.30 -9.81
N GLN A 41 2.85 -13.05 -10.88
CA GLN A 41 3.87 -13.51 -11.85
C GLN A 41 4.54 -12.33 -12.54
N ARG A 42 3.75 -11.35 -12.99
CA ARG A 42 4.28 -10.12 -13.60
C ARG A 42 5.19 -9.36 -12.63
N LEU A 43 4.79 -9.23 -11.37
CA LEU A 43 5.61 -8.60 -10.34
C LEU A 43 6.91 -9.38 -10.09
N GLN A 44 6.87 -10.70 -10.06
CA GLN A 44 8.06 -11.54 -9.89
C GLN A 44 9.08 -11.31 -11.00
N VAL A 45 8.62 -11.25 -12.26
CA VAL A 45 9.48 -10.93 -13.42
C VAL A 45 10.12 -9.54 -13.28
N LEU A 46 9.35 -8.53 -12.88
CA LEU A 46 9.87 -7.17 -12.67
C LEU A 46 10.91 -7.11 -11.54
N LEU A 47 10.66 -7.82 -10.43
CA LEU A 47 11.62 -7.91 -9.32
C LEU A 47 12.90 -8.61 -9.75
N HIS A 48 12.81 -9.63 -10.60
CA HIS A 48 13.97 -10.31 -11.16
C HIS A 48 14.79 -9.38 -12.05
N GLN A 49 14.16 -8.74 -13.05
CA GLN A 49 14.81 -7.78 -13.94
C GLN A 49 15.48 -6.64 -13.17
N ARG A 50 14.84 -6.14 -12.11
CA ARG A 50 15.44 -5.12 -11.24
C ARG A 50 16.71 -5.61 -10.57
N ARG A 51 16.72 -6.83 -10.03
CA ARG A 51 17.92 -7.42 -9.42
C ARG A 51 19.05 -7.58 -10.43
N GLU A 52 18.74 -8.03 -11.64
CA GLU A 52 19.72 -8.15 -12.73
C GLU A 52 20.31 -6.79 -13.14
N ALA A 53 19.45 -5.79 -13.29
CA ALA A 53 19.88 -4.42 -13.58
C ALA A 53 20.76 -3.85 -12.47
N GLU A 54 20.42 -4.09 -11.19
CA GLU A 54 21.23 -3.67 -10.04
C GLU A 54 22.59 -4.38 -10.02
N ARG A 55 22.65 -5.68 -10.34
CA ARG A 55 23.91 -6.43 -10.47
C ARG A 55 24.79 -5.86 -11.59
N LEU A 56 24.21 -5.61 -12.76
CA LEU A 56 24.93 -5.02 -13.89
C LEU A 56 25.44 -3.62 -13.55
N ARG A 57 24.59 -2.78 -12.94
CA ARG A 57 24.98 -1.45 -12.49
C ARG A 57 26.14 -1.49 -11.51
N LYS A 58 26.10 -2.40 -10.53
CA LYS A 58 27.19 -2.58 -9.56
C LYS A 58 28.49 -2.96 -10.26
N SER A 59 28.44 -3.94 -11.17
CA SER A 59 29.62 -4.36 -11.96
C SER A 59 30.18 -3.24 -12.85
N ILE A 60 29.33 -2.44 -13.49
CA ILE A 60 29.78 -1.28 -14.27
C ILE A 60 30.44 -0.24 -13.35
N LEU A 61 29.83 0.04 -12.20
CA LEU A 61 30.37 1.00 -11.24
C LEU A 61 31.73 0.56 -10.68
N GLU A 62 31.89 -0.72 -10.36
CA GLU A 62 33.18 -1.30 -9.94
C GLU A 62 34.25 -1.12 -11.03
N ARG A 63 33.96 -1.52 -12.27
CA ARG A 63 34.90 -1.34 -13.40
C ARG A 63 35.26 0.12 -13.64
N LEU A 64 34.28 1.04 -13.60
CA LEU A 64 34.55 2.46 -13.75
C LEU A 64 35.33 3.04 -12.57
N ALA A 65 35.12 2.53 -11.35
CA ALA A 65 35.89 2.94 -10.18
C ALA A 65 37.35 2.46 -10.27
N ASP A 66 37.57 1.28 -10.87
CA ASP A 66 38.90 0.72 -11.18
C ASP A 66 39.58 1.40 -12.38
N GLY A 67 38.92 2.36 -13.03
CA GLY A 67 39.49 3.17 -14.12
C GLY A 67 39.20 2.66 -15.54
N ALA A 68 38.22 1.77 -15.72
CA ALA A 68 37.82 1.33 -17.06
C ALA A 68 37.33 2.51 -17.93
N ALA A 69 37.75 2.53 -19.19
CA ALA A 69 37.26 3.50 -20.17
C ALA A 69 35.81 3.16 -20.60
N THR A 70 35.04 4.19 -20.94
CA THR A 70 33.74 4.02 -21.59
C THR A 70 33.92 4.18 -23.09
N GLU A 71 33.36 3.26 -23.88
CA GLU A 71 33.36 3.37 -25.34
C GLU A 71 32.51 4.56 -25.81
N ASP A 72 32.94 5.21 -26.90
CA ASP A 72 32.18 6.30 -27.51
C ASP A 72 30.88 5.78 -28.15
N GLY A 73 29.76 6.39 -27.79
CA GLY A 73 28.45 5.98 -28.30
C GLY A 73 27.33 6.89 -27.82
N ARG A 74 26.09 6.42 -27.92
CA ARG A 74 24.90 7.18 -27.51
C ARG A 74 24.85 7.48 -26.00
N LEU A 75 25.56 6.71 -25.19
CA LEU A 75 25.52 6.78 -23.73
C LEU A 75 26.92 7.07 -23.17
N THR A 76 27.00 8.00 -22.23
CA THR A 76 28.23 8.31 -21.48
C THR A 76 28.05 7.95 -20.01
N ALA A 77 29.06 7.33 -19.39
CA ALA A 77 29.04 7.02 -17.97
C ALA A 77 29.98 7.97 -17.19
N ARG A 78 29.52 8.44 -16.02
CA ARG A 78 30.33 9.23 -15.09
C ARG A 78 30.03 8.82 -13.66
N ILE A 79 31.07 8.71 -12.83
CA ILE A 79 30.90 8.50 -11.40
C ILE A 79 30.70 9.86 -10.73
N ARG A 80 29.57 10.03 -10.05
CA ARG A 80 29.32 11.19 -9.18
C ARG A 80 29.35 10.73 -7.73
N GLN A 81 30.25 11.30 -6.94
CA GLN A 81 30.30 11.05 -5.51
C GLN A 81 29.48 12.12 -4.77
N SER A 82 28.69 11.69 -3.80
CA SER A 82 27.96 12.56 -2.87
C SER A 82 28.04 11.96 -1.47
N SER A 83 28.37 12.77 -0.47
CA SER A 83 28.38 12.35 0.93
C SER A 83 26.99 12.51 1.54
N CYS A 84 26.43 11.44 2.10
CA CYS A 84 25.28 11.50 2.98
C CYS A 84 25.66 11.05 4.40
N ARG A 85 25.10 11.68 5.42
CA ARG A 85 25.24 11.21 6.80
C ARG A 85 24.13 10.22 7.08
N ARG A 86 24.48 8.96 7.36
CA ARG A 86 23.53 7.94 7.81
C ARG A 86 23.50 7.91 9.32
N ILE A 87 22.35 8.22 9.91
CA ILE A 87 22.13 8.07 11.35
C ILE A 87 21.74 6.61 11.61
N SER A 88 22.69 5.78 12.02
CA SER A 88 22.43 4.38 12.39
C SER A 88 22.19 4.24 13.90
N ARG A 89 21.48 3.18 14.33
CA ARG A 89 21.34 2.84 15.77
C ARG A 89 22.72 2.78 16.44
N SER A 90 23.70 2.16 15.79
CA SER A 90 25.07 2.09 16.31
C SER A 90 25.73 3.46 16.50
N ALA A 91 25.50 4.41 15.58
CA ALA A 91 25.98 5.78 15.73
C ALA A 91 25.29 6.49 16.90
N LEU A 92 23.97 6.30 17.06
CA LEU A 92 23.21 6.86 18.18
C LEU A 92 23.66 6.30 19.52
N VAL A 93 23.86 4.99 19.62
CA VAL A 93 24.34 4.32 20.85
C VAL A 93 25.75 4.80 21.22
N ARG A 94 26.65 4.98 20.24
CA ARG A 94 27.98 5.53 20.50
C ARG A 94 27.96 6.97 20.99
N LEU A 95 26.98 7.77 20.58
CA LEU A 95 26.88 9.19 20.93
C LEU A 95 26.13 9.44 22.24
N TRP A 96 25.08 8.67 22.53
CA TRP A 96 24.16 8.93 23.64
C TRP A 96 24.01 7.77 24.63
N GLY A 97 24.62 6.61 24.35
CA GLY A 97 24.46 5.41 25.18
C GLY A 97 23.21 4.61 24.84
N GLU A 98 23.20 3.35 25.24
CA GLU A 98 22.11 2.41 24.91
C GLU A 98 20.80 2.74 25.63
N GLU A 99 20.88 3.14 26.90
CA GLU A 99 19.71 3.47 27.72
C GLU A 99 18.90 4.63 27.13
N TYR A 100 19.58 5.66 26.63
CA TYR A 100 18.93 6.82 26.03
C TYR A 100 18.27 6.47 24.69
N VAL A 101 18.93 5.66 23.86
CA VAL A 101 18.37 5.21 22.58
C VAL A 101 17.14 4.33 22.78
N GLU A 102 17.12 3.47 23.80
CA GLU A 102 15.96 2.63 24.09
C GLU A 102 14.79 3.44 24.67
N SER A 103 15.09 4.45 25.50
CA SER A 103 14.08 5.42 25.96
C SER A 103 13.44 6.18 24.80
N LEU A 104 14.25 6.65 23.83
CA LEU A 104 13.74 7.28 22.60
C LEU A 104 12.88 6.32 21.78
N ARG A 105 13.30 5.06 21.65
CA ARG A 105 12.55 4.05 20.90
C ARG A 105 11.15 3.81 21.49
N ARG A 106 11.03 3.76 22.82
CA ARG A 106 9.75 3.58 23.52
C ARG A 106 8.78 4.75 23.34
N GLN A 107 9.29 5.94 23.05
CA GLN A 107 8.47 7.13 22.80
C GLN A 107 7.94 7.20 21.36
N ILE A 108 8.52 6.43 20.43
CA ILE A 108 8.09 6.39 19.03
C ILE A 108 7.01 5.31 18.88
N PRO A 109 5.79 5.65 18.44
CA PRO A 109 4.74 4.67 18.23
C PRO A 109 5.12 3.72 17.09
N GLU A 110 4.80 2.44 17.25
CA GLU A 110 5.02 1.45 16.20
C GLU A 110 4.16 1.78 14.98
N THR A 111 4.81 1.92 13.83
CA THR A 111 4.12 2.08 12.55
C THR A 111 4.08 0.72 11.87
N PRO A 112 2.91 0.10 11.66
CA PRO A 112 2.84 -1.17 10.97
C PRO A 112 3.34 -1.00 9.53
N GLN A 113 4.35 -1.76 9.16
CA GLN A 113 4.87 -1.82 7.79
C GLN A 113 4.39 -3.11 7.14
N ALA A 114 3.63 -2.98 6.06
CA ALA A 114 3.24 -4.12 5.23
C ALA A 114 4.38 -4.43 4.25
N HIS A 115 4.88 -5.66 4.28
CA HIS A 115 5.85 -6.17 3.33
C HIS A 115 5.18 -7.24 2.47
N LEU A 116 5.20 -7.06 1.15
CA LEU A 116 4.75 -8.08 0.21
C LEU A 116 5.88 -9.10 0.00
N VAL A 117 5.63 -10.34 0.38
CA VAL A 117 6.50 -11.49 0.11
C VAL A 117 5.78 -12.39 -0.88
N ILE A 118 6.45 -12.75 -1.99
CA ILE A 118 5.94 -13.68 -2.99
C ILE A 118 6.69 -14.99 -2.79
N GLU A 119 5.99 -16.03 -2.35
CA GLU A 119 6.52 -17.37 -2.15
C GLU A 119 5.97 -18.33 -3.20
N ASP A 120 6.82 -19.23 -3.68
CA ASP A 120 6.40 -20.28 -4.60
C ASP A 120 5.86 -21.47 -3.80
N GLN A 121 4.56 -21.70 -3.88
CA GLN A 121 3.90 -22.78 -3.14
C GLN A 121 4.18 -24.17 -3.73
N SER A 122 4.82 -24.27 -4.89
CA SER A 122 5.14 -25.55 -5.55
C SER A 122 6.23 -26.33 -4.81
N CYS A 123 6.97 -25.69 -3.90
CA CYS A 123 8.01 -26.32 -3.09
C CYS A 123 7.52 -26.85 -1.73
N ILE A 124 6.25 -26.64 -1.36
CA ILE A 124 5.72 -27.01 -0.04
C ILE A 124 5.17 -28.46 -0.02
N ALA A 125 5.04 -29.10 -1.18
CA ALA A 125 4.45 -30.44 -1.30
C ALA A 125 5.44 -31.62 -1.16
N ASP A 126 6.73 -31.37 -0.94
CA ASP A 126 7.78 -32.42 -0.86
C ASP A 126 8.39 -32.58 0.56
N LEU A 127 7.57 -32.45 1.61
CA LEU A 127 7.92 -32.80 3.01
C LEU A 127 6.80 -33.61 3.67
#